data_AF-A0A834JGG9-F1
#
_entry.id   AF-A0A834JGG9-F1
#
_cell.length_a   1.000
_cell.length_b   1.000
_cell.length_c   1.000
_cell.angle_alpha   90.00
_cell.angle_beta   90.00
_cell.angle_gamma   90.00
#
_symmetry.space_group_name_H-M   'P 1'
#
loop_
_entity.id
_entity.type
_entity.pdbx_description
1 polymer ?
#
loop_
_entity_poly.entity_id
_entity_poly.type
_entity_poly.pdbx_seq_one_letter_code
_entity_poly.pdbx_strand_id
1 'polypeptide(L)'
;MSIVPLWPSLRPRITDPLWFDADSPVDEESEVTALEAEHQAWREHVRVQGYDHIPIGKTVSDVKEEEELDEIDMEVSYPHQPQRSSPTDTVTDPVSIRVVNSVNAHTPRYT
;
A
#
# COMPACT_ATOMS: atom_id res chain seq x y z
N MET A 1 37.74 -51.40 32.63
CA MET A 1 36.85 -50.30 32.22
C MET A 1 36.23 -50.70 30.88
N SER A 2 34.94 -51.06 30.84
CA SER A 2 34.27 -51.36 29.56
C SER A 2 33.81 -50.07 28.91
N ILE A 3 34.17 -49.85 27.66
CA ILE A 3 33.68 -48.72 26.87
C ILE A 3 32.28 -49.09 26.34
N VAL A 4 31.27 -48.27 26.62
CA VAL A 4 29.93 -48.45 26.04
C VAL A 4 29.92 -47.72 24.71
N PRO A 5 29.59 -48.39 23.59
CA PRO A 5 29.51 -47.71 22.29
C PRO A 5 28.34 -46.72 22.31
N LEU A 6 28.64 -45.46 21.98
CA LEU A 6 27.63 -44.42 21.80
C LEU A 6 27.06 -44.56 20.38
N TRP A 7 25.83 -45.04 20.29
CA TRP A 7 25.11 -45.10 19.02
C TRP A 7 24.39 -43.78 18.75
N PRO A 8 24.36 -43.30 17.48
CA PRO A 8 23.59 -42.12 17.13
C PRO A 8 22.08 -42.38 17.28
N SER A 9 21.33 -41.31 17.56
CA SER A 9 19.87 -41.33 17.62
C SER A 9 19.26 -41.54 16.22
N LEU A 10 18.38 -42.53 16.08
CA LEU A 10 17.61 -42.81 14.85
C LEU A 10 16.23 -42.13 14.83
N ARG A 11 16.06 -41.07 15.62
CA ARG A 11 14.80 -40.33 15.67
C ARG A 11 14.60 -39.51 14.39
N PRO A 12 13.35 -39.31 13.94
CA PRO A 12 13.05 -38.40 12.85
C PRO A 12 13.55 -36.98 13.11
N ARG A 13 13.73 -36.22 12.03
CA ARG A 13 14.10 -34.81 12.14
C ARG A 13 12.97 -34.02 12.80
N ILE A 14 13.35 -33.05 13.61
CA ILE A 14 12.41 -32.17 14.31
C ILE A 14 11.74 -31.21 13.34
N THR A 15 12.40 -30.88 12.23
CA THR A 15 11.89 -30.04 11.16
C THR A 15 11.87 -30.84 9.86
N ASP A 16 10.82 -30.67 9.06
CA ASP A 16 10.69 -31.27 7.73
C ASP A 16 10.32 -30.17 6.74
N PRO A 17 11.00 -30.09 5.58
CA PRO A 17 10.63 -29.16 4.50
C PRO A 17 9.17 -29.28 4.06
N LEU A 18 8.51 -30.42 4.28
CA LEU A 18 7.09 -30.62 3.95
C LEU A 18 6.14 -29.73 4.77
N TRP A 19 6.53 -29.31 5.98
CA TRP A 19 5.70 -28.47 6.86
C TRP A 19 6.45 -27.26 7.45
N PHE A 20 7.75 -27.14 7.19
CA PHE A 20 8.59 -26.02 7.61
C PHE A 20 9.50 -25.61 6.46
N ASP A 21 8.99 -24.69 5.63
CA ASP A 21 9.73 -24.08 4.53
C ASP A 21 10.12 -22.65 4.92
N ALA A 22 11.32 -22.51 5.49
CA ALA A 22 11.80 -21.25 6.06
C ALA A 22 12.59 -20.39 5.06
N ASP A 23 13.17 -21.00 4.02
CA ASP A 23 14.15 -20.38 3.13
C ASP A 23 13.79 -20.63 1.65
N SER A 24 12.51 -20.61 1.31
CA SER A 24 12.12 -20.62 -0.10
C SER A 24 12.63 -19.31 -0.73
N PRO A 25 13.49 -19.36 -1.77
CA PRO A 25 13.93 -18.15 -2.44
C PRO A 25 12.69 -17.47 -3.04
N VAL A 26 12.35 -16.30 -2.50
CA VAL A 26 11.24 -15.47 -2.96
C VAL A 26 11.80 -14.22 -3.63
N ASP A 27 11.21 -13.84 -4.76
CA ASP A 27 11.56 -12.60 -5.44
C ASP A 27 10.68 -11.46 -4.90
N GLU A 28 11.18 -10.81 -3.85
CA GLU A 28 10.48 -9.72 -3.16
C GLU A 28 10.22 -8.52 -4.09
N GLU A 29 11.11 -8.24 -5.05
CA GLU A 29 10.95 -7.13 -5.99
C GLU A 29 9.73 -7.35 -6.89
N SER A 30 9.51 -8.59 -7.34
CA SER A 30 8.34 -8.94 -8.15
C SER A 30 7.02 -8.75 -7.41
N GLU A 31 6.98 -9.10 -6.11
CA GLU A 31 5.80 -8.92 -5.26
C GLU A 31 5.49 -7.44 -5.04
N VAL A 32 6.52 -6.66 -4.70
CA VAL A 32 6.39 -5.20 -4.52
C VAL A 32 5.89 -4.55 -5.80
N THR A 33 6.49 -4.89 -6.95
CA THR A 33 6.09 -4.34 -8.26
C THR A 33 4.62 -4.64 -8.57
N ALA A 34 4.14 -5.84 -8.25
CA ALA A 34 2.75 -6.22 -8.48
C ALA A 34 1.79 -5.41 -7.58
N LEU A 35 2.13 -5.25 -6.30
CA LEU A 35 1.33 -4.45 -5.35
C LEU A 35 1.31 -2.97 -5.74
N GLU A 36 2.44 -2.42 -6.17
CA GLU A 36 2.51 -1.05 -6.66
C GLU A 36 1.66 -0.86 -7.91
N ALA A 37 1.69 -1.80 -8.85
CA ALA A 37 0.86 -1.74 -10.05
C ALA A 37 -0.64 -1.79 -9.73
N GLU A 38 -1.07 -2.66 -8.81
CA GLU A 38 -2.45 -2.70 -8.33
C GLU A 38 -2.86 -1.36 -7.69
N HIS A 39 -2.00 -0.81 -6.84
CA HIS A 39 -2.25 0.48 -6.20
C HIS A 39 -2.34 1.62 -7.22
N GLN A 40 -1.47 1.66 -8.25
CA GLN A 40 -1.58 2.64 -9.32
C GLN A 40 -2.89 2.49 -10.10
N ALA A 41 -3.30 1.26 -10.42
CA ALA A 41 -4.58 1.02 -11.08
C ALA A 41 -5.77 1.50 -10.25
N TRP A 42 -5.73 1.29 -8.92
CA TRP A 42 -6.73 1.82 -8.00
C TRP A 42 -6.77 3.34 -7.99
N ARG A 43 -5.60 4.01 -7.96
CA ARG A 43 -5.53 5.47 -8.02
C ARG A 43 -6.13 6.04 -9.30
N GLU A 44 -5.79 5.44 -10.45
CA GLU A 44 -6.33 5.86 -11.73
C GLU A 44 -7.84 5.64 -11.80
N HIS A 45 -8.33 4.51 -11.28
CA HIS A 45 -9.77 4.26 -11.17
C HIS A 45 -10.46 5.36 -10.37
N VAL A 46 -9.95 5.69 -9.18
CA VAL A 46 -10.51 6.76 -8.34
C VAL A 46 -10.46 8.11 -9.04
N ARG A 47 -9.37 8.42 -9.76
CA ARG A 47 -9.20 9.69 -10.48
C ARG A 47 -10.28 9.90 -11.54
N VAL A 48 -10.62 8.86 -12.30
CA VAL A 48 -11.58 8.96 -13.42
C VAL A 48 -13.02 8.62 -13.02
N GLN A 49 -13.23 8.13 -11.80
CA GLN A 49 -14.55 7.69 -11.36
C GLN A 49 -15.54 8.86 -11.37
N GLY A 50 -16.53 8.79 -12.26
CA GLY A 50 -17.57 9.81 -12.38
C GLY A 50 -17.18 11.03 -13.21
N TYR A 51 -16.02 11.02 -13.86
CA TYR A 51 -15.58 12.11 -14.75
C TYR A 51 -16.58 12.38 -15.88
N ASP A 52 -17.15 11.32 -16.47
CA ASP A 52 -18.13 11.44 -17.57
C ASP A 52 -19.51 11.94 -17.11
N HIS A 53 -19.73 12.16 -15.81
CA HIS A 53 -21.03 12.58 -15.29
C HIS A 53 -21.20 14.10 -15.39
N ILE A 54 -22.08 14.53 -16.29
CA ILE A 54 -22.42 15.94 -16.46
C ILE A 54 -23.14 16.45 -15.20
N PRO A 55 -22.65 17.53 -14.56
CA PRO A 55 -23.32 18.11 -13.39
C PRO A 55 -24.73 18.59 -13.72
N ILE A 56 -25.64 18.52 -12.73
CA ILE A 56 -27.01 19.01 -12.89
C ILE A 56 -26.98 20.50 -13.23
N GLY A 57 -27.63 20.88 -14.34
CA GLY A 57 -27.67 22.27 -14.81
C GLY A 57 -26.49 22.69 -15.70
N LYS A 58 -25.55 21.78 -15.99
CA LYS A 58 -24.50 21.95 -17.00
C LYS A 58 -24.83 21.14 -18.25
N THR A 59 -24.35 21.59 -19.41
CA THR A 59 -24.46 20.89 -20.69
C THR A 59 -23.09 20.36 -21.12
N VAL A 60 -23.06 19.38 -22.02
CA VAL A 60 -21.81 18.81 -22.59
C VAL A 60 -20.92 19.90 -23.20
N SER A 61 -21.53 20.94 -23.76
CA SER A 61 -20.81 22.07 -24.35
C SER A 61 -20.05 22.88 -23.30
N ASP A 62 -20.62 23.07 -22.10
CA ASP A 62 -20.00 23.82 -21.00
C ASP A 62 -18.79 23.09 -20.42
N VAL A 63 -18.82 21.74 -20.40
CA VAL A 63 -17.73 20.91 -19.85
C VAL A 63 -16.52 20.90 -20.79
N LYS A 64 -16.73 20.91 -22.11
CA LYS A 64 -15.66 20.98 -23.11
C LYS A 64 -14.91 22.31 -23.12
N GLU A 65 -15.57 23.40 -22.76
CA GLU A 65 -14.97 24.73 -22.68
C GLU A 65 -14.07 24.87 -21.43
N GLU A 66 -14.38 24.15 -20.34
CA GLU A 66 -13.58 24.13 -19.11
C GLU A 66 -12.28 23.30 -19.27
N GLU A 67 -12.34 22.17 -20.00
CA GLU A 67 -11.17 21.32 -20.29
C GLU A 67 -10.04 22.06 -21.05
N GLU A 68 -10.38 23.06 -21.86
CA GLU A 68 -9.41 23.88 -22.62
C GLU A 68 -8.65 24.90 -21.73
N LEU A 69 -9.15 25.20 -20.53
CA LEU A 69 -8.55 26.18 -19.60
C LEU A 69 -7.57 25.56 -18.60
N ASP A 70 -7.67 24.26 -18.34
CA ASP A 70 -6.80 23.53 -17.38
C ASP A 70 -5.37 23.27 -17.93
N GLU A 71 -5.13 23.53 -19.22
CA GLU A 71 -3.82 23.34 -19.89
C GLU A 71 -2.85 24.53 -19.69
N ILE A 72 -3.25 25.56 -18.94
CA ILE A 72 -2.41 26.72 -18.62
C ILE A 72 -1.54 26.40 -17.40
N ASP A 73 -0.33 25.86 -17.64
CA ASP A 73 0.69 25.64 -16.61
C ASP A 73 1.11 26.96 -15.95
N MET A 74 0.57 27.24 -14.76
CA MET A 74 1.01 28.35 -13.92
C MET A 74 2.33 27.95 -13.25
N GLU A 75 3.45 28.14 -13.95
CA GLU A 75 4.79 27.95 -13.40
C GLU A 75 5.02 28.85 -12.17
N VAL A 76 4.75 28.33 -10.97
CA VAL A 76 5.11 28.98 -9.71
C VAL A 76 6.56 28.64 -9.41
N SER A 77 7.48 29.54 -9.79
CA SER A 77 8.89 29.45 -9.40
C SER A 77 9.04 29.67 -7.89
N TYR A 78 9.21 28.59 -7.13
CA TYR A 78 9.57 28.68 -5.72
C TYR A 78 11.08 29.00 -5.58
N PRO A 79 11.47 30.07 -4.86
CA PRO A 79 12.87 30.31 -4.58
C PRO A 79 13.42 29.14 -3.74
N HIS A 80 14.47 28.49 -4.25
CA HIS A 80 15.17 27.42 -3.56
C HIS A 80 15.65 27.90 -2.18
N GLN A 81 14.99 27.44 -1.12
CA GLN A 81 15.52 27.60 0.24
C GLN A 81 16.75 26.70 0.39
N PRO A 82 17.85 27.20 1.00
CA PRO A 82 19.04 26.41 1.22
C PRO A 82 18.71 25.20 2.11
N GLN A 83 19.17 24.03 1.66
CA GLN A 83 18.99 22.73 2.29
C GLN A 83 19.43 22.81 3.77
N ARG A 84 18.46 22.71 4.69
CA ARG A 84 18.76 22.57 6.11
C ARG A 84 19.23 21.13 6.32
N SER A 85 20.50 20.97 6.71
CA SER A 85 21.10 19.67 7.02
C SER A 85 20.20 18.86 7.98
N SER A 86 20.03 17.57 7.66
CA SER A 86 19.19 16.62 8.40
C SER A 86 19.53 16.56 9.89
N PRO A 87 18.55 16.68 10.81
CA PRO A 87 18.74 16.24 12.17
C PRO A 87 18.29 14.78 12.28
N THR A 88 19.30 13.93 12.44
CA THR A 88 19.34 12.71 13.26
C THR A 88 18.02 12.01 13.59
N ASP A 89 17.95 10.76 13.12
CA ASP A 89 17.20 9.61 13.62
C ASP A 89 16.57 9.81 15.01
N THR A 90 15.33 10.27 15.04
CA THR A 90 14.47 10.17 16.21
C THR A 90 13.35 9.22 15.84
N VAL A 91 13.38 8.01 16.43
CA VAL A 91 12.31 7.01 16.37
C VAL A 91 10.99 7.73 16.57
N THR A 92 10.27 7.91 15.48
CA THR A 92 8.90 8.44 15.49
C THR A 92 8.02 7.20 15.50
N ASP A 93 7.18 7.05 16.53
CA ASP A 93 6.24 5.94 16.61
C ASP A 93 5.44 5.82 15.30
N PRO A 94 5.25 4.60 14.74
CA PRO A 94 4.55 4.45 13.49
C PRO A 94 3.12 4.95 13.62
N VAL A 95 2.72 5.85 12.72
CA VAL A 95 1.34 6.33 12.63
C VAL A 95 0.46 5.16 12.20
N SER A 96 -0.36 4.64 13.11
CA SER A 96 -1.33 3.60 12.80
C SER A 96 -2.52 4.19 12.03
N ILE A 97 -2.58 3.93 10.72
CA ILE A 97 -3.79 4.18 9.93
C ILE A 97 -4.79 3.07 10.24
N ARG A 98 -5.83 3.40 11.02
CA ARG A 98 -6.92 2.47 11.31
C ARG A 98 -7.89 2.43 10.13
N VAL A 99 -7.88 1.36 9.36
CA VAL A 99 -8.93 1.07 8.36
C VAL A 99 -10.23 0.76 9.11
N VAL A 100 -11.24 1.64 8.99
CA VAL A 100 -12.57 1.42 9.56
C VAL A 100 -13.42 0.71 8.50
N ASN A 101 -13.69 -0.57 8.69
CA ASN A 101 -14.54 -1.34 7.78
C ASN A 101 -16.00 -0.94 8.00
N SER A 102 -16.67 -0.36 6.99
CA SER A 102 -18.01 0.24 7.09
C SER A 102 -19.17 -0.77 7.13
N VAL A 103 -18.96 -1.98 7.64
CA VAL A 103 -19.95 -3.06 7.66
C VAL A 103 -20.48 -3.35 9.07
N ASN A 104 -21.04 -2.33 9.74
CA ASN A 104 -22.21 -2.51 10.63
C ASN A 104 -22.69 -1.17 11.19
N ALA A 105 -23.55 -0.49 10.45
CA ALA A 105 -24.40 0.57 11.01
C ALA A 105 -25.81 0.00 11.24
N HIS A 106 -25.96 -0.84 12.26
CA HIS A 106 -27.28 -1.25 12.78
C HIS A 106 -27.42 -0.79 14.23
N THR A 107 -27.88 0.44 14.41
CA THR A 107 -28.28 0.96 15.72
C THR A 107 -29.71 0.48 16.01
N PRO A 108 -29.99 -0.24 17.11
CA PRO A 108 -31.36 -0.50 17.50
C PRO A 108 -31.95 0.77 18.11
N ARG A 109 -33.10 1.21 17.58
CA ARG A 109 -33.94 2.21 18.23
C ARG A 109 -34.64 1.57 19.42
N TYR A 110 -34.46 2.14 20.61
CA TYR A 110 -35.41 1.96 21.70
C TYR A 110 -36.11 3.29 21.97
N THR A 111 -37.42 3.16 22.16
CA THR A 111 -38.45 4.18 22.42
C THR A 111 -38.27 4.89 23.75
#